data_AF-A0A1C4QAS9-F1
#
_entry.id   AF-A0A1C4QAS9-F1
#
_cell.length_a   1.000
_cell.length_b   1.000
_cell.length_c   1.000
_cell.angle_alpha   90.00
_cell.angle_beta   90.00
_cell.angle_gamma   90.00
#
_symmetry.space_group_name_H-M   'P 1'
#
loop_
_entity.id
_entity.type
_entity.pdbx_description
1 polymer ?
#
loop_
_entity_poly.entity_id
_entity_poly.type
_entity_poly.pdbx_seq_one_letter_code
_entity_poly.pdbx_strand_id
1 'polypeptide(L)'
;MSGTGSKKDGRGRLGAMVSGLAVAVGCVLFLGGFAWAAVVYQPYTIPTDSMAPTVKPGDRVLAERIDGADVRRGDVVVFTDEVWAATPMV
;
A
#
# COMPACT_ATOMS: atom_id res chain seq x y z
N MET A 1 -2.37 50.36 41.35
CA MET A 1 -0.93 50.00 41.42
C MET A 1 -0.72 48.75 40.58
N SER A 2 0.30 48.78 39.71
CA SER A 2 0.99 47.68 39.00
C SER A 2 0.16 46.54 38.38
N GLY A 3 0.16 46.25 37.08
CA GLY A 3 1.26 46.34 36.12
C GLY A 3 2.16 45.10 36.17
N THR A 4 2.33 44.46 35.01
CA THR A 4 3.34 43.44 34.62
C THR A 4 2.93 41.97 34.77
N GLY A 5 3.13 41.08 33.79
CA GLY A 5 3.73 41.24 32.47
C GLY A 5 3.48 39.99 31.61
N SER A 6 2.91 40.20 30.41
CA SER A 6 2.99 39.22 29.33
C SER A 6 4.45 39.11 28.90
N LYS A 7 5.03 37.92 29.07
CA LYS A 7 6.36 37.58 28.54
C LYS A 7 6.50 36.06 28.43
N LYS A 8 5.92 35.44 27.38
CA LYS A 8 6.40 34.13 26.87
C LYS A 8 5.90 33.71 25.46
N ASP A 9 5.60 34.62 24.55
CA ASP A 9 4.90 34.26 23.29
C ASP A 9 5.81 34.06 22.05
N GLY A 10 7.11 33.83 22.23
CA GLY A 10 8.03 33.58 21.09
C GLY A 10 8.30 32.11 20.81
N ARG A 11 8.37 31.27 21.85
CA ARG A 11 8.86 29.88 21.76
C ARG A 11 7.75 28.86 21.47
N GLY A 12 6.51 29.16 21.84
CA GLY A 12 5.35 28.30 21.57
C GLY A 12 4.90 28.31 20.11
N ARG A 13 5.01 29.45 19.42
CA ARG A 13 4.54 29.59 18.04
C ARG A 13 5.45 28.86 17.03
N LEU A 14 6.77 28.96 17.21
CA LEU A 14 7.74 28.22 16.39
C LEU A 14 7.64 26.71 16.66
N GLY A 15 7.52 26.30 17.93
CA GLY A 15 7.32 24.89 18.28
C GLY A 15 6.03 24.30 17.71
N ALA A 16 4.93 25.06 17.77
CA ALA A 16 3.66 24.66 17.15
C ALA A 16 3.75 24.56 15.63
N MET A 17 4.45 25.50 14.97
CA MET A 17 4.67 25.45 13.51
C MET A 17 5.54 24.25 13.09
N VAL A 18 6.64 23.98 13.80
CA VAL A 18 7.51 22.83 13.51
C VAL A 18 6.78 21.52 13.76
N SER A 19 6.03 21.41 14.86
CA SER A 19 5.20 20.23 15.15
C SER A 19 4.14 20.03 14.07
N GLY A 20 3.44 21.09 13.65
CA GLY A 20 2.45 21.04 12.58
C GLY A 20 3.05 20.60 11.24
N LEU A 21 4.24 21.11 10.89
CA LEU A 21 4.95 20.68 9.69
C LEU A 21 5.36 19.21 9.76
N ALA A 22 5.89 18.75 10.90
CA ALA A 22 6.25 17.35 11.09
C ALA A 22 5.03 16.43 10.95
N VAL A 23 3.89 16.80 11.54
CA VAL A 23 2.63 16.06 11.40
C VAL A 23 2.16 16.04 9.95
N ALA A 24 2.18 17.18 9.26
CA ALA A 24 1.78 17.25 7.85
C ALA A 24 2.64 16.34 6.97
N VAL A 25 3.96 16.36 7.14
CA VAL A 25 4.89 15.47 6.43
C VAL A 25 4.59 14.00 6.76
N GLY A 26 4.39 13.67 8.05
CA GLY A 26 4.01 12.33 8.47
C GLY A 26 2.71 11.84 7.82
N CYS A 27 1.69 12.69 7.78
CA CYS A 27 0.42 12.38 7.12
C CYS A 27 0.60 12.14 5.61
N VAL A 28 1.37 12.98 4.91
CA VAL A 28 1.62 12.82 3.48
C VAL A 28 2.36 11.51 3.19
N LEU A 29 3.40 11.20 3.96
CA LEU A 29 4.15 9.96 3.79
C LEU A 29 3.29 8.73 4.09
N PHE A 30 2.50 8.78 5.16
CA PHE A 30 1.61 7.68 5.53
C PHE A 30 0.52 7.44 4.49
N LEU A 31 -0.22 8.49 4.12
CA LEU A 31 -1.32 8.37 3.15
C LEU A 31 -0.80 8.06 1.75
N GLY A 32 0.30 8.69 1.33
CA GLY A 32 0.92 8.42 0.04
C GLY A 32 1.46 6.98 -0.05
N GLY A 33 2.18 6.53 0.99
CA GLY A 33 2.69 5.17 1.06
C GLY A 33 1.58 4.13 1.12
N PHE A 34 0.52 4.37 1.89
CA PHE A 34 -0.63 3.49 1.96
C PHE A 34 -1.37 3.40 0.62
N ALA A 35 -1.64 4.54 -0.02
CA ALA A 35 -2.28 4.56 -1.32
C ALA A 35 -1.45 3.84 -2.39
N TRP A 36 -0.13 4.04 -2.39
CA TRP A 36 0.79 3.34 -3.27
C TRP A 36 0.74 1.81 -3.04
N ALA A 37 0.87 1.38 -1.79
CA ALA A 37 0.82 -0.03 -1.43
C ALA A 37 -0.52 -0.67 -1.80
N ALA A 38 -1.64 0.03 -1.63
CA ALA A 38 -2.97 -0.47 -2.00
C ALA A 38 -3.14 -0.70 -3.51
N VAL A 39 -2.40 0.05 -4.34
CA VAL A 39 -2.39 -0.13 -5.80
C VAL A 39 -1.46 -1.27 -6.21
N VAL A 40 -0.31 -1.41 -5.53
CA VAL A 40 0.68 -2.44 -5.83
C VAL A 40 0.27 -3.82 -5.31
N TYR A 41 -0.36 -3.90 -4.14
CA TYR A 41 -0.76 -5.16 -3.50
C TYR A 41 -2.27 -5.37 -3.60
N GLN A 42 -2.70 -6.19 -4.55
CA GLN A 42 -4.11 -6.40 -4.84
C GLN A 42 -4.62 -7.75 -4.29
N PRO A 43 -5.80 -7.78 -3.64
CA PRO A 43 -6.38 -9.01 -3.12
C PRO A 43 -7.07 -9.83 -4.22
N TYR A 44 -6.82 -11.14 -4.21
CA TYR A 44 -7.46 -12.12 -5.08
C TYR A 44 -8.01 -13.31 -4.28
N THR A 45 -9.15 -13.83 -4.73
CA THR A 45 -9.72 -15.08 -4.20
C THR A 45 -9.44 -16.20 -5.19
N ILE A 46 -8.98 -17.35 -4.72
CA ILE A 46 -8.61 -18.47 -5.57
C ILE A 46 -9.85 -19.34 -5.88
N PRO A 47 -10.27 -19.48 -7.15
CA PRO A 47 -11.49 -20.18 -7.49
C PRO A 47 -11.29 -21.68 -7.78
N THR A 48 -10.06 -22.12 -8.03
CA THR A 48 -9.75 -23.48 -8.51
C THR A 48 -8.70 -24.19 -7.64
N ASP A 49 -8.63 -25.52 -7.77
CA ASP A 49 -7.74 -26.38 -6.98
C ASP A 49 -6.40 -26.69 -7.68
N SER A 50 -6.12 -26.06 -8.82
CA SER A 50 -4.94 -26.35 -9.66
C SER A 50 -3.59 -26.02 -9.00
N MET A 51 -3.62 -25.21 -7.95
CA MET A 51 -2.43 -24.83 -7.16
C MET A 51 -2.32 -25.61 -5.84
N ALA A 52 -3.14 -26.65 -5.67
CA ALA A 52 -3.04 -27.54 -4.52
C ALA A 52 -1.70 -28.31 -4.53
N PRO A 53 -1.12 -28.60 -3.35
CA PRO A 53 -1.69 -28.34 -2.01
C PRO A 53 -1.36 -26.95 -1.44
N THR A 54 -0.50 -26.18 -2.09
CA THR A 54 0.09 -24.95 -1.55
C THR A 54 -0.94 -23.82 -1.40
N VAL A 55 -1.84 -23.70 -2.36
CA VAL A 55 -2.91 -22.70 -2.36
C VAL A 55 -4.22 -23.40 -2.66
N LYS A 56 -5.22 -23.21 -1.80
CA LYS A 56 -6.49 -23.94 -1.86
C LYS A 56 -7.62 -23.05 -2.38
N PRO A 57 -8.67 -23.64 -2.96
CA PRO A 57 -9.89 -22.93 -3.31
C PRO A 57 -10.45 -22.18 -2.08
N GLY A 58 -10.79 -20.91 -2.27
CA GLY A 58 -11.32 -20.04 -1.21
C GLY A 58 -10.26 -19.26 -0.42
N ASP A 59 -8.97 -19.55 -0.61
CA ASP A 59 -7.90 -18.75 -0.02
C ASP A 59 -7.91 -17.32 -0.59
N ARG A 60 -7.54 -16.36 0.27
CA ARG A 60 -7.35 -14.96 -0.10
C ARG A 60 -5.87 -14.63 -0.09
N VAL A 61 -5.34 -14.27 -1.25
CA VAL A 61 -3.93 -13.92 -1.44
C VAL A 61 -3.80 -12.47 -1.86
N LEU A 62 -2.69 -11.83 -1.47
CA LEU A 62 -2.30 -10.51 -1.98
C LEU A 62 -1.27 -10.74 -3.08
N ALA A 63 -1.57 -10.29 -4.30
CA ALA A 63 -0.63 -10.31 -5.41
C ALA A 63 0.06 -8.95 -5.52
N GLU A 64 1.39 -8.99 -5.68
CA GLU A 64 2.18 -7.80 -6.00
C GLU A 64 2.15 -7.55 -7.51
N ARG A 65 1.86 -6.32 -7.91
CA ARG A 65 1.88 -5.89 -9.30
C ARG A 65 3.32 -5.56 -9.72
N ILE A 66 3.92 -6.47 -10.48
CA ILE A 66 5.27 -6.35 -11.03
C ILE A 66 5.25 -6.35 -12.56
N ASP A 67 6.33 -5.86 -13.17
CA ASP A 67 6.52 -5.95 -14.62
C ASP A 67 6.99 -7.36 -15.03
N GLY A 68 6.67 -7.76 -16.27
CA GLY A 68 6.99 -9.11 -16.76
C GLY A 68 8.50 -9.44 -16.78
N ALA A 69 9.36 -8.43 -16.82
CA ALA A 69 10.81 -8.60 -16.76
C ALA A 69 11.33 -8.99 -15.37
N ASP A 70 10.55 -8.73 -14.31
CA ASP A 70 10.92 -9.04 -12.93
C ASP A 70 10.52 -10.44 -12.49
N VAL A 71 9.71 -11.14 -13.30
CA VAL A 71 9.24 -12.50 -13.03
C VAL A 71 10.41 -13.48 -13.04
N ARG A 72 10.50 -14.30 -11.99
CA ARG A 72 11.56 -15.30 -11.82
C ARG A 72 10.97 -16.71 -11.77
N ARG A 73 11.83 -17.70 -11.99
CA ARG A 73 11.44 -19.10 -11.87
C ARG A 73 11.00 -19.40 -10.44
N GLY A 74 9.81 -19.99 -10.30
CA GLY A 74 9.19 -20.31 -9.02
C GLY A 74 8.12 -19.32 -8.58
N ASP A 75 7.98 -18.17 -9.27
CA ASP A 75 6.93 -17.20 -8.96
C ASP A 75 5.55 -17.73 -9.39
N VAL A 76 4.55 -17.48 -8.54
CA VAL A 76 3.14 -17.70 -8.86
C VAL A 76 2.58 -16.37 -9.33
N VAL A 77 2.22 -16.29 -10.61
CA VAL A 77 1.83 -15.04 -11.26
C VAL A 77 0.36 -15.06 -11.66
N VAL A 78 -0.29 -13.90 -11.52
CA VAL A 78 -1.60 -13.62 -12.10
C VAL A 78 -1.38 -12.83 -13.38
N PHE A 79 -1.91 -13.31 -14.50
CA PHE A 79 -1.79 -12.65 -15.79
C PHE A 79 -3.11 -12.70 -16.54
N THR A 80 -3.27 -11.82 -17.52
CA THR A 80 -4.42 -11.80 -18.42
C THR A 80 -3.92 -12.14 -19.81
N ASP A 81 -4.47 -13.21 -20.40
CA ASP A 81 -4.14 -13.65 -21.75
C ASP A 81 -5.44 -13.93 -22.52
N GLU A 82 -5.68 -13.16 -23.57
CA GLU A 82 -6.88 -13.27 -24.41
C GLU A 82 -6.84 -14.50 -25.33
N VAL A 83 -5.64 -14.95 -25.72
CA VAL A 83 -5.44 -16.07 -26.65
C VAL A 83 -5.66 -17.38 -25.92
N TRP A 84 -5.15 -17.52 -24.70
CA TRP A 84 -5.39 -18.67 -23.84
C TRP A 84 -6.83 -18.73 -23.31
N ALA A 85 -7.48 -17.59 -23.06
CA ALA A 85 -8.88 -17.57 -22.66
C ALA A 85 -9.83 -18.09 -23.75
N ALA A 86 -9.45 -17.98 -25.03
CA ALA A 86 -10.25 -18.44 -26.17
C ALA A 86 -10.05 -19.92 -26.54
N THR A 87 -9.01 -20.57 -26.01
CA THR A 87 -8.79 -22.00 -26.23
C THR A 87 -9.78 -22.83 -25.41
N PRO A 88 -10.54 -23.77 -26.02
CA PRO A 88 -11.42 -24.66 -25.27
C PRO A 88 -10.58 -25.52 -24.33
N MET A 89 -10.76 -25.33 -23.02
CA MET A 89 -10.19 -26.22 -22.01
C MET A 89 -10.99 -27.53 -22.05
N VAL A 90 -10.38 -28.58 -22.60
CA VAL A 90 -10.95 -29.94 -22.70
C VAL A 90 -10.67 -30.73 -21.43
#